data_AF-A0A9D8ISQ0-F1
#
_entry.id   AF-A0A9D8ISQ0-F1
#
_cell.length_a   1.000
_cell.length_b   1.000
_cell.length_c   1.000
_cell.angle_alpha   90.00
_cell.angle_beta   90.00
_cell.angle_gamma   90.00
#
_symmetry.space_group_name_H-M   'P 1'
#
loop_
_entity.id
_entity.type
_entity.pdbx_description
1 polymer ?
#
loop_
_entity_poly.entity_id
_entity_poly.type
_entity_poly.pdbx_seq_one_letter_code
_entity_poly.pdbx_strand_id
1 'polypeptide(L)'
;MRRHRWWRSTAVGSAAPPVLTVLERPADLAPFAGCALVPTMGALHEGHAALVRAAGSVTGRARAPVVVTIFVNPTQFGPREDFARYPRTLEADLELCRAAGADAVFVPSVEMIYPRGLDAARDEAAAWQLPPAAIEPGLEDRCRPGHFGGVCLVVARLFELCRPGTAYFGEKDWQQLRVISQMVERERRRDATTRRFADLRIVSCPTVRERDGLAMSSRNRYLGAEERRRATALWRAIALARASSPTPPDIERSMQALLEREGLQADYAVVRDAASLLPPVAGAPAESLRVLIAARLGTTRLIDNAGLLDGGAAIRGGGGGG
;
A
#
# COMPACT_ATOMS: atom_id res chain seq x y z
N MET A 1 11.90 -54.03 -3.74
CA MET A 1 11.08 -53.91 -4.97
C MET A 1 9.63 -53.70 -4.54
N ARG A 2 9.03 -52.51 -4.74
CA ARG A 2 8.03 -52.19 -5.81
C ARG A 2 6.73 -53.01 -5.61
N ARG A 3 5.49 -52.51 -5.44
CA ARG A 3 4.70 -51.32 -5.90
C ARG A 3 3.40 -51.29 -5.05
N HIS A 4 2.92 -50.16 -4.50
CA HIS A 4 2.04 -49.11 -5.05
C HIS A 4 0.57 -49.45 -5.41
N ARG A 5 -0.31 -48.52 -4.96
CA ARG A 5 -1.75 -48.22 -5.25
C ARG A 5 -2.73 -48.98 -4.35
N TRP A 6 -3.63 -48.28 -3.64
CA TRP A 6 -4.72 -47.47 -4.19
C TRP A 6 -4.91 -46.09 -3.53
N TRP A 7 -5.00 -45.05 -4.37
CA TRP A 7 -5.51 -43.73 -4.02
C TRP A 7 -7.02 -43.70 -4.35
N ARG A 8 -7.86 -43.30 -3.41
CA ARG A 8 -9.21 -42.80 -3.73
C ARG A 8 -9.05 -41.35 -4.17
N SER A 9 -9.24 -41.12 -5.47
CA SER A 9 -9.48 -39.80 -6.03
C SER A 9 -10.82 -39.31 -5.52
N THR A 10 -10.81 -38.41 -4.53
CA THR A 10 -11.90 -37.46 -4.39
C THR A 10 -11.62 -36.36 -5.38
N ALA A 11 -12.31 -36.40 -6.52
CA ALA A 11 -12.44 -35.25 -7.39
C ALA A 11 -12.87 -34.06 -6.54
N VAL A 12 -11.98 -33.08 -6.39
CA VAL A 12 -12.34 -31.76 -5.86
C VAL A 12 -13.30 -31.20 -6.89
N GLY A 13 -14.58 -31.17 -6.54
CA GLY A 13 -15.60 -30.51 -7.33
C GLY A 13 -15.11 -29.11 -7.63
N SER A 14 -15.05 -28.78 -8.92
CA SER A 14 -14.94 -27.42 -9.42
C SER A 14 -16.18 -26.66 -8.95
N ALA A 15 -16.18 -26.20 -7.69
CA ALA A 15 -17.12 -25.21 -7.24
C ALA A 15 -16.92 -24.00 -8.14
N ALA A 16 -18.00 -23.53 -8.78
CA ALA A 16 -17.98 -22.26 -9.47
C ALA A 16 -17.32 -21.22 -8.54
N PRO A 17 -16.42 -20.37 -9.04
CA PRO A 17 -15.83 -19.34 -8.21
C PRO A 17 -16.97 -18.57 -7.53
N PRO A 18 -16.86 -18.28 -6.21
CA PRO A 18 -17.91 -17.54 -5.52
C PRO A 18 -18.23 -16.27 -6.30
N VAL A 19 -19.53 -15.99 -6.46
CA VAL A 19 -19.98 -14.82 -7.21
C VAL A 19 -19.50 -13.58 -6.48
N LEU A 20 -18.61 -12.81 -7.12
CA LEU A 20 -18.15 -11.53 -6.61
C LEU A 20 -19.36 -10.63 -6.34
N THR A 21 -19.53 -10.20 -5.09
CA THR A 21 -20.64 -9.31 -4.70
C THR A 21 -20.20 -7.85 -4.82
N VAL A 22 -20.97 -7.01 -5.51
CA VAL A 22 -20.73 -5.56 -5.57
C VAL A 22 -21.65 -4.87 -4.55
N LEU A 23 -21.07 -4.04 -3.69
CA LEU A 23 -21.73 -3.39 -2.57
C LEU A 23 -21.63 -1.87 -2.74
N GLU A 24 -22.74 -1.16 -2.65
CA GLU A 24 -22.77 0.31 -2.72
C GLU A 24 -23.24 0.96 -1.42
N ARG A 25 -23.94 0.20 -0.56
CA ARG A 25 -24.54 0.71 0.68
C ARG A 25 -23.84 0.11 1.89
N PRO A 26 -23.57 0.89 2.95
CA PRO A 26 -22.96 0.38 4.17
C PRO A 26 -23.71 -0.77 4.85
N ALA A 27 -25.05 -0.78 4.77
CA ALA A 27 -25.86 -1.84 5.36
C ALA A 27 -25.55 -3.23 4.79
N ASP A 28 -25.10 -3.30 3.54
CA ASP A 28 -24.80 -4.55 2.84
C ASP A 28 -23.41 -5.12 3.22
N LEU A 29 -22.60 -4.38 4.02
CA LEU A 29 -21.32 -4.85 4.55
C LEU A 29 -21.46 -5.76 5.79
N ALA A 30 -22.63 -5.80 6.43
CA ALA A 30 -22.83 -6.53 7.68
C ALA A 30 -22.43 -8.03 7.60
N PRO A 31 -22.73 -8.78 6.51
CA PRO A 31 -22.28 -10.17 6.37
C PRO A 31 -20.76 -10.33 6.22
N PHE A 32 -20.03 -9.24 5.97
CA PHE A 32 -18.59 -9.22 5.75
C PHE A 32 -17.79 -8.66 6.93
N ALA A 33 -18.42 -8.44 8.10
CA ALA A 33 -17.72 -8.00 9.29
C ALA A 33 -16.58 -8.97 9.67
N GLY A 34 -15.43 -8.42 10.11
CA GLY A 34 -14.22 -9.22 10.35
C GLY A 34 -13.44 -9.58 9.07
N CYS A 35 -13.77 -8.98 7.92
CA CYS A 35 -13.10 -9.21 6.64
C CYS A 35 -11.59 -8.98 6.65
N ALA A 36 -10.95 -9.53 5.61
CA ALA A 36 -9.66 -9.10 5.12
C ALA A 36 -9.86 -7.98 4.08
N LEU A 37 -9.58 -6.74 4.50
CA LEU A 37 -9.85 -5.54 3.70
C LEU A 37 -8.65 -5.17 2.82
N VAL A 38 -8.90 -4.81 1.57
CA VAL A 38 -7.93 -4.24 0.64
C VAL A 38 -8.45 -2.86 0.18
N PRO A 39 -8.05 -1.75 0.83
CA PRO A 39 -8.48 -0.42 0.42
C PRO A 39 -7.78 0.01 -0.87
N THR A 40 -8.54 0.45 -1.88
CA THR A 40 -7.99 0.94 -3.16
C THR A 40 -8.73 2.18 -3.68
N MET A 41 -8.13 2.85 -4.65
CA MET A 41 -8.77 3.93 -5.42
C MET A 41 -9.30 3.47 -6.79
N GLY A 42 -9.28 2.17 -7.09
CA GLY A 42 -9.56 1.66 -8.44
C GLY A 42 -8.36 1.79 -9.39
N ALA A 43 -8.64 1.63 -10.69
CA ALA A 43 -7.61 1.54 -11.73
C ALA A 43 -6.57 0.46 -11.41
N LEU A 44 -7.09 -0.73 -11.10
CA LEU A 44 -6.36 -1.83 -10.51
C LEU A 44 -5.33 -2.40 -11.48
N HIS A 45 -4.34 -3.07 -10.89
CA HIS A 45 -3.22 -3.70 -11.60
C HIS A 45 -2.76 -4.91 -10.78
N GLU A 46 -1.79 -5.66 -11.29
CA GLU A 46 -1.34 -6.92 -10.66
C GLU A 46 -0.80 -6.73 -9.23
N GLY A 47 -0.26 -5.54 -8.92
CA GLY A 47 0.02 -5.15 -7.53
C GLY A 47 -1.19 -5.19 -6.60
N HIS A 48 -2.35 -4.70 -7.03
CA HIS A 48 -3.59 -4.80 -6.27
C HIS A 48 -4.11 -6.24 -6.23
N ALA A 49 -4.04 -6.98 -7.34
CA ALA A 49 -4.41 -8.39 -7.37
C ALA A 49 -3.57 -9.22 -6.38
N ALA A 50 -2.29 -8.89 -6.20
CA ALA A 50 -1.43 -9.52 -5.20
C ALA A 50 -1.89 -9.25 -3.76
N LEU A 51 -2.39 -8.05 -3.46
CA LEU A 51 -3.01 -7.74 -2.15
C LEU A 51 -4.24 -8.62 -1.91
N VAL A 52 -5.11 -8.75 -2.92
CA VAL A 52 -6.32 -9.59 -2.84
C VAL A 52 -5.97 -11.05 -2.61
N ARG A 53 -4.99 -11.59 -3.37
CA ARG A 53 -4.51 -12.96 -3.17
C ARG A 53 -3.85 -13.17 -1.81
N ALA A 54 -3.07 -12.20 -1.32
CA ALA A 54 -2.49 -12.24 0.01
C ALA A 54 -3.59 -12.26 1.09
N ALA A 55 -4.60 -11.40 0.95
CA ALA A 55 -5.78 -11.37 1.81
C ALA A 55 -6.55 -12.71 1.81
N GLY A 56 -6.63 -13.36 0.66
CA GLY A 56 -7.30 -14.65 0.50
C GLY A 56 -6.48 -15.88 0.87
N SER A 57 -5.19 -15.74 1.20
CA SER A 57 -4.26 -16.87 1.39
C SER A 57 -4.55 -17.75 2.60
N VAL A 58 -5.32 -17.25 3.58
CA VAL A 58 -5.77 -18.03 4.74
C VAL A 58 -6.91 -18.97 4.30
N THR A 59 -6.63 -20.28 4.20
CA THR A 59 -7.62 -21.27 3.73
C THR A 59 -8.36 -21.97 4.88
N GLY A 60 -9.64 -22.30 4.69
CA GLY A 60 -10.44 -23.15 5.58
C GLY A 60 -11.83 -22.59 5.91
N ARG A 61 -12.62 -23.33 6.69
CA ARG A 61 -13.98 -22.91 7.13
C ARG A 61 -14.01 -21.62 7.96
N ALA A 62 -12.85 -21.16 8.44
CA ALA A 62 -12.67 -19.93 9.22
C ALA A 62 -12.00 -18.80 8.42
N ARG A 63 -11.95 -18.88 7.08
CA ARG A 63 -11.39 -17.80 6.23
C ARG A 63 -12.29 -16.56 6.33
N ALA A 64 -11.71 -15.43 6.71
CA ALA A 64 -12.38 -14.14 6.63
C ALA A 64 -12.67 -13.79 5.17
N PRO A 65 -13.85 -13.22 4.83
CA PRO A 65 -14.12 -12.78 3.48
C PRO A 65 -13.15 -11.66 3.07
N VAL A 66 -12.75 -11.63 1.80
CA VAL A 66 -11.90 -10.60 1.23
C VAL A 66 -12.79 -9.51 0.64
N VAL A 67 -12.69 -8.32 1.21
CA VAL A 67 -13.41 -7.13 0.75
C VAL A 67 -12.42 -6.16 0.14
N VAL A 68 -12.66 -5.73 -1.09
CA VAL A 68 -11.89 -4.67 -1.75
C VAL A 68 -12.72 -3.40 -1.74
N THR A 69 -12.15 -2.25 -1.41
CA THR A 69 -12.85 -0.96 -1.62
C THR A 69 -12.32 -0.28 -2.85
N ILE A 70 -13.19 0.31 -3.66
CA ILE A 70 -12.82 1.16 -4.79
C ILE A 70 -13.41 2.54 -4.55
N PHE A 71 -12.56 3.48 -4.12
CA PHE A 71 -12.99 4.84 -3.82
C PHE A 71 -11.87 5.84 -4.12
N VAL A 72 -12.07 6.69 -5.14
CA VAL A 72 -11.16 7.81 -5.44
C VAL A 72 -11.45 8.93 -4.44
N ASN A 73 -10.73 8.93 -3.31
CA ASN A 73 -10.92 9.89 -2.24
C ASN A 73 -10.55 11.33 -2.66
N PRO A 74 -11.46 12.32 -2.67
CA PRO A 74 -11.12 13.70 -3.02
C PRO A 74 -10.26 14.42 -1.99
N THR A 75 -10.34 14.05 -0.70
CA THR A 75 -9.69 14.77 0.41
C THR A 75 -8.17 14.57 0.46
N GLN A 76 -7.63 13.55 -0.21
CA GLN A 76 -6.20 13.28 -0.26
C GLN A 76 -5.50 13.86 -1.49
N PHE A 77 -6.20 14.62 -2.33
CA PHE A 77 -5.65 15.30 -3.50
C PHE A 77 -5.54 16.80 -3.26
N GLY A 78 -4.37 17.36 -3.54
CA GLY A 78 -4.18 18.80 -3.57
C GLY A 78 -4.87 19.46 -4.79
N PRO A 79 -5.08 20.79 -4.79
CA PRO A 79 -5.78 21.51 -5.88
C PRO A 79 -5.14 21.35 -7.26
N ARG A 80 -3.82 21.08 -7.32
CA ARG A 80 -3.05 20.91 -8.56
C ARG A 80 -2.72 19.44 -8.85
N GLU A 81 -3.27 18.51 -8.07
CA GLU A 81 -3.06 17.09 -8.27
C GLU A 81 -4.04 16.50 -9.30
N ASP A 82 -3.89 15.22 -9.60
CA ASP A 82 -4.51 14.55 -10.73
C ASP A 82 -5.93 14.00 -10.44
N PHE A 83 -6.66 14.52 -9.43
CA PHE A 83 -7.98 14.00 -9.06
C PHE A 83 -8.96 13.89 -10.25
N ALA A 84 -9.06 14.96 -11.05
CA ALA A 84 -9.96 15.00 -12.21
C ALA A 84 -9.54 14.01 -13.32
N ARG A 85 -8.24 13.73 -13.43
CA ARG A 85 -7.66 12.82 -14.44
C ARG A 85 -7.43 11.41 -13.92
N TYR A 86 -7.72 11.14 -12.64
CA TYR A 86 -7.48 9.84 -12.05
C TYR A 86 -8.33 8.78 -12.77
N PRO A 87 -7.72 7.69 -13.26
CA PRO A 87 -8.42 6.68 -14.04
C PRO A 87 -9.55 6.04 -13.23
N ARG A 88 -10.71 5.86 -13.86
CA ARG A 88 -11.87 5.16 -13.30
C ARG A 88 -12.25 4.06 -14.29
N THR A 89 -12.02 2.81 -13.92
CA THR A 89 -12.16 1.64 -14.81
C THR A 89 -12.91 0.52 -14.07
N LEU A 90 -14.09 0.82 -13.53
CA LEU A 90 -14.78 -0.03 -12.57
C LEU A 90 -15.00 -1.46 -13.10
N GLU A 91 -15.44 -1.62 -14.35
CA GLU A 91 -15.69 -2.94 -14.94
C GLU A 91 -14.42 -3.80 -14.99
N ALA A 92 -13.30 -3.22 -15.40
CA ALA A 92 -12.00 -3.90 -15.44
C ALA A 92 -11.48 -4.19 -14.02
N ASP A 93 -11.73 -3.27 -13.08
CA ASP A 93 -11.35 -3.43 -11.68
C ASP A 93 -12.13 -4.60 -11.04
N LEU A 94 -13.44 -4.71 -11.30
CA LEU A 94 -14.28 -5.81 -10.84
C LEU A 94 -13.82 -7.16 -11.39
N GLU A 95 -13.43 -7.22 -12.66
CA GLU A 95 -12.94 -8.47 -13.25
C GLU A 95 -11.60 -8.91 -12.64
N LEU A 96 -10.68 -7.95 -12.41
CA LEU A 96 -9.43 -8.23 -11.71
C LEU A 96 -9.68 -8.70 -10.27
N CYS A 97 -10.60 -8.07 -9.54
CA CYS A 97 -11.00 -8.49 -8.20
C CYS A 97 -11.56 -9.92 -8.19
N ARG A 98 -12.44 -10.25 -9.16
CA ARG A 98 -13.00 -11.61 -9.31
C ARG A 98 -11.89 -12.62 -9.56
N ALA A 99 -11.02 -12.36 -10.54
CA ALA A 99 -9.93 -13.25 -10.90
C ALA A 99 -8.91 -13.44 -9.75
N ALA A 100 -8.72 -12.42 -8.92
CA ALA A 100 -7.82 -12.47 -7.76
C ALA A 100 -8.44 -13.13 -6.52
N GLY A 101 -9.75 -13.43 -6.53
CA GLY A 101 -10.44 -14.15 -5.45
C GLY A 101 -11.04 -13.26 -4.36
N ALA A 102 -11.44 -12.02 -4.70
CA ALA A 102 -12.24 -11.19 -3.79
C ALA A 102 -13.65 -11.77 -3.60
N ASP A 103 -14.19 -11.64 -2.40
CA ASP A 103 -15.57 -12.07 -2.08
C ASP A 103 -16.57 -10.92 -2.32
N ALA A 104 -16.16 -9.68 -2.02
CA ALA A 104 -16.93 -8.48 -2.31
C ALA A 104 -16.08 -7.28 -2.72
N VAL A 105 -16.69 -6.37 -3.49
CA VAL A 105 -16.15 -5.05 -3.81
C VAL A 105 -17.12 -3.98 -3.33
N PHE A 106 -16.65 -3.13 -2.42
CA PHE A 106 -17.40 -1.98 -1.93
C PHE A 106 -17.05 -0.72 -2.74
N VAL A 107 -18.05 -0.13 -3.40
CA VAL A 107 -17.92 1.02 -4.30
C VAL A 107 -18.73 2.19 -3.75
N PRO A 108 -18.24 2.86 -2.69
CA PRO A 108 -19.00 3.92 -2.06
C PRO A 108 -19.05 5.22 -2.89
N SER A 109 -20.13 5.99 -2.77
CA SER A 109 -20.19 7.36 -3.29
C SER A 109 -19.47 8.35 -2.38
N VAL A 110 -19.13 9.53 -2.91
CA VAL A 110 -18.50 10.61 -2.14
C VAL A 110 -19.42 11.09 -1.02
N GLU A 111 -20.70 11.25 -1.30
CA GLU A 111 -21.74 11.71 -0.36
C GLU A 111 -21.92 10.72 0.79
N MET A 112 -21.76 9.42 0.52
CA MET A 112 -21.82 8.41 1.57
C MET A 112 -20.61 8.45 2.50
N ILE A 113 -19.40 8.59 1.95
CA ILE A 113 -18.18 8.71 2.78
C ILE A 113 -18.16 10.05 3.52
N TYR A 114 -18.69 11.11 2.90
CA TYR A 114 -18.68 12.49 3.40
C TYR A 114 -20.09 13.10 3.43
N PRO A 115 -20.98 12.66 4.35
CA PRO A 115 -22.38 13.10 4.38
C PRO A 115 -22.57 14.57 4.74
N ARG A 116 -21.55 15.21 5.32
CA ARG A 116 -21.54 16.65 5.63
C ARG A 116 -20.98 17.51 4.48
N GLY A 117 -20.70 16.90 3.33
CA GLY A 117 -20.09 17.56 2.18
C GLY A 117 -18.56 17.58 2.23
N LEU A 118 -17.96 17.90 1.08
CA LEU A 118 -16.52 17.84 0.88
C LEU A 118 -15.74 18.90 1.66
N ASP A 119 -16.30 20.08 1.89
CA ASP A 119 -15.58 21.13 2.61
C ASP A 119 -15.44 20.77 4.10
N ALA A 120 -16.52 20.29 4.73
CA ALA A 120 -16.45 19.74 6.08
C ALA A 120 -15.48 18.55 6.19
N ALA A 121 -15.40 17.71 5.16
CA ALA A 121 -14.45 16.61 5.12
C ALA A 121 -13.00 17.08 4.98
N ARG A 122 -12.73 18.16 4.24
CA ARG A 122 -11.41 18.77 4.14
C ARG A 122 -10.99 19.41 5.47
N ASP A 123 -11.91 20.07 6.15
CA ASP A 123 -11.66 20.63 7.49
C ASP A 123 -11.38 19.50 8.50
N GLU A 124 -12.15 18.42 8.47
CA GLU A 124 -11.91 17.23 9.31
C GLU A 124 -10.54 16.58 9.01
N ALA A 125 -10.19 16.46 7.72
CA ALA A 125 -8.89 15.94 7.31
C ALA A 125 -7.73 16.82 7.78
N ALA A 126 -7.88 18.15 7.69
CA ALA A 126 -6.88 19.11 8.15
C ALA A 126 -6.71 19.10 9.67
N ALA A 127 -7.79 18.85 10.41
CA ALA A 127 -7.78 18.74 11.88
C ALA A 127 -7.35 17.35 12.39
N TRP A 128 -7.08 16.39 11.49
CA TRP A 128 -6.72 15.03 11.88
C TRP A 128 -5.42 15.01 12.71
N GLN A 129 -5.43 14.32 13.85
CA GLN A 129 -4.24 14.20 14.69
C GLN A 129 -3.24 13.21 14.09
N LEU A 130 -2.40 13.72 13.20
CA LEU A 130 -1.44 12.92 12.43
C LEU A 130 -0.36 12.25 13.30
N PRO A 131 0.07 11.03 12.97
CA PRO A 131 1.19 10.35 13.62
C PRO A 131 2.56 10.93 13.20
N PRO A 132 3.65 10.69 13.97
CA PRO A 132 4.99 11.17 13.68
C PRO A 132 5.44 10.88 12.25
N ALA A 133 5.18 9.64 11.78
CA ALA A 133 5.52 9.20 10.42
C ALA A 133 4.90 10.05 9.29
N ALA A 134 3.86 10.84 9.59
CA ALA A 134 3.19 11.68 8.62
C ALA A 134 3.81 13.09 8.48
N ILE A 135 4.62 13.57 9.44
CA ILE A 135 5.06 14.98 9.45
C ILE A 135 6.57 15.09 9.68
N GLU A 136 7.11 14.38 10.66
CA GLU A 136 8.53 14.50 11.05
C GLU A 136 9.52 14.15 9.92
N PRO A 137 9.25 13.18 9.02
CA PRO A 137 10.22 12.79 7.99
C PRO A 137 10.47 13.84 6.90
N GLY A 138 9.51 14.75 6.64
CA GLY A 138 9.61 15.75 5.58
C GLY A 138 9.64 15.17 4.15
N LEU A 139 8.87 14.11 3.91
CA LEU A 139 8.87 13.32 2.67
C LEU A 139 7.64 13.65 1.81
N GLU A 140 6.66 12.74 1.70
CA GLU A 140 5.43 12.96 0.93
C GLU A 140 4.62 14.14 1.46
N ASP A 141 4.62 14.34 2.77
CA ASP A 141 3.93 15.41 3.47
C ASP A 141 4.42 16.80 3.06
N ARG A 142 5.74 16.95 2.88
CA ARG A 142 6.36 18.18 2.36
C ARG A 142 5.97 18.45 0.91
N CYS A 143 5.90 17.39 0.09
CA CYS A 143 5.56 17.50 -1.33
C CYS A 143 4.04 17.64 -1.57
N ARG A 144 3.23 17.14 -0.64
CA ARG A 144 1.77 17.04 -0.74
C ARG A 144 1.13 17.42 0.60
N PRO A 145 1.16 18.71 0.99
CA PRO A 145 0.57 19.17 2.25
C PRO A 145 -0.90 18.78 2.35
N GLY A 146 -1.30 18.26 3.52
CA GLY A 146 -2.67 17.79 3.78
C GLY A 146 -2.97 16.38 3.27
N HIS A 147 -2.11 15.77 2.43
CA HIS A 147 -2.34 14.45 1.85
C HIS A 147 -2.65 13.38 2.91
N PHE A 148 -1.81 13.26 3.95
CA PHE A 148 -2.00 12.24 4.98
C PHE A 148 -3.21 12.49 5.88
N GLY A 149 -3.67 13.73 6.03
CA GLY A 149 -4.93 14.04 6.71
C GLY A 149 -6.11 13.40 5.98
N GLY A 150 -6.18 13.60 4.65
CA GLY A 150 -7.19 12.97 3.80
C GLY A 150 -7.10 11.45 3.76
N VAL A 151 -5.88 10.89 3.73
CA VAL A 151 -5.65 9.44 3.78
C VAL A 151 -6.12 8.85 5.11
N CYS A 152 -5.73 9.44 6.24
CA CYS A 152 -6.13 8.93 7.56
C CYS A 152 -7.64 9.01 7.74
N LEU A 153 -8.26 10.12 7.32
CA LEU A 153 -9.71 10.29 7.38
C LEU A 153 -10.43 9.20 6.59
N VAL A 154 -10.10 9.02 5.30
CA VAL A 154 -10.81 8.03 4.48
C VAL A 154 -10.57 6.60 4.96
N VAL A 155 -9.33 6.25 5.34
CA VAL A 155 -9.01 4.89 5.79
C VAL A 155 -9.74 4.59 7.10
N ALA A 156 -9.81 5.56 8.03
CA ALA A 156 -10.57 5.40 9.26
C ALA A 156 -12.08 5.20 9.00
N ARG A 157 -12.67 5.96 8.06
CA ARG A 157 -14.07 5.76 7.64
C ARG A 157 -14.28 4.36 7.06
N LEU A 158 -13.38 3.90 6.19
CA LEU A 158 -13.47 2.56 5.61
C LEU A 158 -13.33 1.46 6.67
N PHE A 159 -12.49 1.64 7.69
CA PHE A 159 -12.39 0.71 8.82
C PHE A 159 -13.66 0.70 9.68
N GLU A 160 -14.31 1.84 9.91
CA GLU A 160 -15.59 1.93 10.61
C GLU A 160 -16.72 1.20 9.87
N LEU A 161 -16.76 1.35 8.55
CA LEU A 161 -17.78 0.76 7.68
C LEU A 161 -17.57 -0.75 7.49
N CYS A 162 -16.36 -1.16 7.11
CA CYS A 162 -16.07 -2.55 6.75
C CYS A 162 -15.78 -3.44 7.97
N ARG A 163 -15.41 -2.84 9.11
CA ARG A 163 -15.04 -3.53 10.36
C ARG A 163 -14.08 -4.71 10.14
N PRO A 164 -12.92 -4.48 9.49
CA PRO A 164 -12.00 -5.57 9.17
C PRO A 164 -11.32 -6.15 10.40
N GLY A 165 -10.96 -7.44 10.32
CA GLY A 165 -10.00 -8.06 11.24
C GLY A 165 -8.55 -7.88 10.76
N THR A 166 -8.36 -7.75 9.44
CA THR A 166 -7.06 -7.47 8.82
C THR A 166 -7.22 -6.49 7.66
N ALA A 167 -6.24 -5.60 7.46
CA ALA A 167 -6.22 -4.71 6.30
C ALA A 167 -4.85 -4.73 5.62
N TYR A 168 -4.85 -4.90 4.29
CA TYR A 168 -3.66 -5.16 3.48
C TYR A 168 -3.28 -3.91 2.69
N PHE A 169 -2.00 -3.52 2.79
CA PHE A 169 -1.46 -2.34 2.12
C PHE A 169 -0.15 -2.69 1.42
N GLY A 170 0.04 -2.14 0.22
CA GLY A 170 1.28 -2.33 -0.54
C GLY A 170 2.44 -1.54 0.05
N GLU A 171 3.63 -2.14 0.08
CA GLU A 171 4.85 -1.52 0.58
C GLU A 171 5.37 -0.39 -0.30
N LYS A 172 4.92 -0.30 -1.57
CA LYS A 172 5.29 0.78 -2.51
C LYS A 172 5.08 2.16 -1.90
N ASP A 173 3.96 2.35 -1.21
CA ASP A 173 3.60 3.59 -0.54
C ASP A 173 4.03 3.50 0.94
N TRP A 174 5.34 3.32 1.18
CA TRP A 174 5.89 2.94 2.49
C TRP A 174 5.54 3.94 3.61
N GLN A 175 5.65 5.25 3.35
CA GLN A 175 5.28 6.27 4.35
C GLN A 175 3.79 6.15 4.71
N GLN A 176 2.90 5.95 3.73
CA GLN A 176 1.47 5.72 3.98
C GLN A 176 1.25 4.50 4.87
N LEU A 177 1.90 3.37 4.58
CA LEU A 177 1.82 2.16 5.40
C LEU A 177 2.25 2.44 6.85
N ARG A 178 3.35 3.19 7.07
CA ARG A 178 3.79 3.59 8.42
C ARG A 178 2.79 4.51 9.11
N VAL A 179 2.24 5.48 8.39
CA VAL A 179 1.20 6.40 8.89
C VAL A 179 -0.04 5.63 9.35
N ILE A 180 -0.58 4.74 8.52
CA ILE A 180 -1.77 3.93 8.87
C ILE A 180 -1.48 2.98 10.03
N SER A 181 -0.30 2.36 10.04
CA SER A 181 0.11 1.47 11.14
C SER A 181 0.21 2.22 12.48
N GLN A 182 0.81 3.41 12.49
CA GLN A 182 0.88 4.25 13.69
C GLN A 182 -0.47 4.82 14.09
N MET A 183 -1.35 5.13 13.13
CA MET A 183 -2.73 5.53 13.40
C MET A 183 -3.48 4.43 14.17
N VAL A 184 -3.44 3.19 13.69
CA VAL A 184 -4.11 2.04 14.36
C VAL A 184 -3.47 1.75 15.72
N GLU A 185 -2.15 1.81 15.84
CA GLU A 185 -1.46 1.62 17.12
C GLU A 185 -1.84 2.68 18.16
N ARG A 186 -1.96 3.95 17.74
CA ARG A 186 -2.44 5.03 18.62
C ARG A 186 -3.86 4.78 19.10
N GLU A 187 -4.77 4.38 18.19
CA GLU A 187 -6.16 4.06 18.55
C GLU A 187 -6.25 2.88 19.53
N ARG A 188 -5.39 1.87 19.38
CA ARG A 188 -5.30 0.71 20.29
C ARG A 188 -4.86 1.06 21.71
N ARG A 189 -4.04 2.10 21.88
CA ARG A 189 -3.55 2.56 23.17
C ARG A 189 -4.53 3.48 23.91
N ARG A 190 -5.61 3.90 23.26
CA ARG A 190 -6.67 4.67 23.93
C ARG A 190 -7.38 3.82 24.98
N ASP A 191 -8.10 4.51 25.86
CA ASP A 191 -8.94 3.86 26.87
C ASP A 191 -9.90 2.84 26.24
N ALA A 192 -10.17 1.73 26.95
CA ALA A 192 -10.98 0.62 26.44
C ALA A 192 -12.39 1.05 26.00
N THR A 193 -12.94 2.12 26.58
CA THR A 193 -14.28 2.66 26.24
C THR A 193 -14.28 3.56 25.01
N THR A 194 -13.12 4.07 24.58
CA THR A 194 -12.98 5.03 23.47
C THR A 194 -12.12 4.52 22.31
N ARG A 195 -11.38 3.42 22.51
CA ARG A 195 -10.52 2.83 21.49
C ARG A 195 -11.32 2.39 20.27
N ARG A 196 -10.76 2.66 19.10
CA ARG A 196 -11.22 2.16 17.81
C ARG A 196 -10.23 1.12 17.30
N PHE A 197 -10.68 0.23 16.41
CA PHE A 197 -9.81 -0.69 15.67
C PHE A 197 -8.94 -1.64 16.54
N ALA A 198 -9.39 -1.97 17.77
CA ALA A 198 -8.61 -2.74 18.73
C ALA A 198 -8.06 -4.04 18.12
N ASP A 199 -8.89 -4.78 17.42
CA ASP A 199 -8.56 -6.10 16.85
C ASP A 199 -8.01 -6.04 15.41
N LEU A 200 -7.94 -4.85 14.80
CA LEU A 200 -7.52 -4.68 13.41
C LEU A 200 -6.00 -4.80 13.24
N ARG A 201 -5.54 -5.79 12.49
CA ARG A 201 -4.12 -5.92 12.12
C ARG A 201 -3.84 -5.34 10.73
N ILE A 202 -2.82 -4.50 10.63
CA ILE A 202 -2.29 -4.02 9.35
C ILE A 202 -1.27 -5.02 8.82
N VAL A 203 -1.43 -5.43 7.57
CA VAL A 203 -0.55 -6.38 6.88
C VAL A 203 0.14 -5.67 5.72
N SER A 204 1.47 -5.65 5.72
CA SER A 204 2.26 -5.13 4.61
C SER A 204 2.42 -6.19 3.53
N CYS A 205 2.40 -5.77 2.27
CA CYS A 205 2.59 -6.65 1.12
C CYS A 205 3.70 -6.10 0.21
N PRO A 206 4.70 -6.92 -0.17
CA PRO A 206 5.80 -6.47 -1.01
C PRO A 206 5.35 -5.78 -2.30
N THR A 207 6.11 -4.78 -2.73
CA THR A 207 5.88 -4.08 -3.99
C THR A 207 5.96 -5.05 -5.17
N VAL A 208 4.87 -5.18 -5.93
CA VAL A 208 4.90 -5.87 -7.23
C VAL A 208 5.51 -4.97 -8.29
N ARG A 209 6.37 -5.55 -9.11
CA ARG A 209 7.13 -4.85 -10.15
C ARG A 209 6.79 -5.43 -11.53
N GLU A 210 6.89 -4.58 -12.53
CA GLU A 210 6.93 -4.99 -13.93
C GLU A 210 8.23 -5.78 -14.21
N ARG A 211 8.31 -6.46 -15.36
CA ARG A 211 9.46 -7.33 -15.69
C ARG A 211 10.81 -6.62 -15.70
N ASP A 212 10.80 -5.32 -15.99
CA ASP A 212 11.98 -4.45 -16.00
C ASP A 212 12.25 -3.77 -14.65
N GLY A 213 11.52 -4.16 -13.60
CA GLY A 213 11.72 -3.72 -12.23
C GLY A 213 10.96 -2.46 -11.82
N LEU A 214 10.29 -1.77 -12.75
CA LEU A 214 9.47 -0.61 -12.39
C LEU A 214 8.34 -1.03 -11.44
N ALA A 215 8.19 -0.33 -10.32
CA ALA A 215 7.09 -0.57 -9.39
C ALA A 215 5.73 -0.33 -10.10
N MET A 216 4.80 -1.28 -9.97
CA MET A 216 3.49 -1.14 -10.59
C MET A 216 2.70 -0.01 -9.93
N SER A 217 2.10 0.84 -10.77
CA SER A 217 1.29 1.98 -10.34
C SER A 217 0.22 2.29 -11.37
N SER A 218 -0.98 2.66 -10.94
CA SER A 218 -2.02 3.15 -11.85
C SER A 218 -1.55 4.35 -12.67
N ARG A 219 -0.64 5.16 -12.12
CA ARG A 219 -0.04 6.33 -12.77
C ARG A 219 1.00 6.00 -13.85
N ASN A 220 1.48 4.76 -13.97
CA ASN A 220 2.41 4.38 -15.05
C ASN A 220 1.78 4.58 -16.45
N ARG A 221 0.44 4.54 -16.54
CA ARG A 221 -0.31 4.79 -17.78
C ARG A 221 -0.17 6.21 -18.35
N TYR A 222 0.28 7.16 -17.53
CA TYR A 222 0.51 8.55 -17.98
C TYR A 222 1.84 8.72 -18.71
N LEU A 223 2.75 7.75 -18.60
CA LEU A 223 4.08 7.83 -19.19
C LEU A 223 3.99 7.50 -20.68
N GLY A 224 4.55 8.37 -21.52
CA GLY A 224 4.82 8.03 -22.92
C GLY A 224 5.86 6.90 -23.02
N ALA A 225 6.02 6.30 -24.20
CA ALA A 225 6.91 5.15 -24.37
C ALA A 225 8.37 5.42 -23.94
N GLU A 226 8.89 6.62 -24.22
CA GLU A 226 10.25 7.03 -23.80
C GLU A 226 10.33 7.32 -22.30
N GLU A 227 9.33 7.97 -21.72
CA GLU A 227 9.25 8.19 -20.28
C GLU A 227 9.14 6.86 -19.53
N ARG A 228 8.35 5.91 -20.03
CA ARG A 228 8.20 4.59 -19.41
C ARG A 228 9.52 3.83 -19.38
N ARG A 229 10.33 3.90 -20.44
CA ARG A 229 11.69 3.31 -20.42
C ARG A 229 12.58 3.97 -19.36
N ARG A 230 12.63 5.30 -19.34
CA ARG A 230 13.45 6.07 -18.38
C ARG A 230 13.00 5.88 -16.93
N ALA A 231 11.71 5.66 -16.67
CA ALA A 231 11.16 5.44 -15.33
C ALA A 231 11.83 4.27 -14.57
N THR A 232 12.40 3.29 -15.28
CA THR A 232 13.23 2.22 -14.68
C THR A 232 14.46 2.74 -13.92
N ALA A 233 14.82 4.02 -14.08
CA ALA A 233 15.83 4.70 -13.30
C ALA A 233 15.59 4.62 -11.78
N LEU A 234 14.33 4.60 -11.32
CA LEU A 234 14.02 4.43 -9.89
C LEU A 234 14.55 3.10 -9.37
N TRP A 235 14.29 2.02 -10.11
CA TRP A 235 14.76 0.69 -9.74
C TRP A 235 16.29 0.56 -9.86
N ARG A 236 16.88 1.16 -10.91
CA ARG A 236 18.34 1.22 -11.06
C ARG A 236 19.01 2.00 -9.91
N ALA A 237 18.41 3.09 -9.44
CA ALA A 237 18.87 3.82 -8.26
C ALA A 237 18.81 2.98 -6.98
N ILE A 238 17.74 2.21 -6.78
CA ILE A 238 17.62 1.27 -5.65
C ILE A 238 18.68 0.17 -5.75
N ALA A 239 18.89 -0.40 -6.94
CA ALA A 239 19.92 -1.41 -7.16
C ALA A 239 21.33 -0.86 -6.91
N LEU A 240 21.59 0.38 -7.34
CA LEU A 240 22.83 1.10 -7.05
C LEU A 240 23.02 1.26 -5.54
N ALA A 241 22.00 1.70 -4.82
CA ALA A 241 22.05 1.85 -3.37
C ALA A 241 22.39 0.54 -2.64
N ARG A 242 21.85 -0.59 -3.11
CA ARG A 242 22.11 -1.93 -2.56
C ARG A 242 23.50 -2.46 -2.86
N ALA A 243 24.02 -2.18 -4.05
CA ALA A 243 25.36 -2.60 -4.45
C ALA A 243 26.48 -1.75 -3.81
N SER A 244 26.11 -0.61 -3.23
CA SER A 244 27.04 0.36 -2.68
C SER A 244 27.38 -0.01 -1.23
N SER A 245 28.67 -0.07 -0.88
CA SER A 245 29.16 -0.08 0.52
C SER A 245 29.52 1.29 1.16
N PRO A 246 29.13 2.47 0.63
CA PRO A 246 29.46 3.74 1.25
C PRO A 246 28.39 4.15 2.28
N THR A 247 28.58 5.32 2.88
CA THR A 247 27.67 5.84 3.90
C THR A 247 26.31 6.24 3.29
N PRO A 248 25.23 6.32 4.08
CA PRO A 248 23.92 6.76 3.58
C PRO A 248 23.98 8.06 2.76
N PRO A 249 24.68 9.13 3.17
CA PRO A 249 24.82 10.34 2.34
C PRO A 249 25.44 10.11 0.95
N ASP A 250 26.37 9.17 0.82
CA ASP A 250 27.01 8.87 -0.47
C ASP A 250 26.06 8.09 -1.40
N ILE A 251 25.27 7.17 -0.81
CA ILE A 251 24.19 6.46 -1.49
C ILE A 251 23.18 7.46 -2.03
N GLU A 252 22.74 8.42 -1.20
CA GLU A 252 21.80 9.46 -1.60
C GLU A 252 22.30 10.30 -2.78
N ARG A 253 23.55 10.78 -2.73
CA ARG A 253 24.15 11.54 -3.84
C ARG A 253 24.23 10.72 -5.13
N SER A 254 24.57 9.43 -5.01
CA SER A 254 24.69 8.53 -6.17
C SER A 254 23.33 8.26 -6.83
N MET A 255 22.28 8.06 -6.02
CA MET A 255 20.91 7.93 -6.53
C MET A 255 20.44 9.20 -7.22
N GLN A 256 20.68 10.37 -6.61
CA GLN A 256 20.27 11.66 -7.18
C GLN A 256 20.95 11.91 -8.53
N ALA A 257 22.26 11.68 -8.63
CA ALA A 257 22.99 11.83 -9.89
C ALA A 257 22.49 10.89 -11.00
N LEU A 258 22.14 9.64 -10.65
CA LEU A 258 21.57 8.70 -11.62
C LEU A 258 20.19 9.18 -12.11
N LEU A 259 19.32 9.59 -11.19
CA LEU A 259 17.98 10.07 -11.53
C LEU A 259 18.05 11.30 -12.43
N GLU A 260 18.91 12.27 -12.09
CA GLU A 260 19.11 13.50 -12.87
C GLU A 260 19.61 13.20 -14.29
N ARG A 261 20.60 12.31 -14.43
CA ARG A 261 21.13 11.86 -15.74
C ARG A 261 20.06 11.25 -16.63
N GLU A 262 19.08 10.57 -16.05
CA GLU A 262 17.97 9.94 -16.76
C GLU A 262 16.78 10.91 -16.99
N GLY A 263 16.92 12.17 -16.58
CA GLY A 263 15.92 13.22 -16.76
C GLY A 263 14.79 13.18 -15.72
N LEU A 264 15.03 12.55 -14.57
CA LEU A 264 14.08 12.54 -13.45
C LEU A 264 14.47 13.60 -12.41
N GLN A 265 13.54 14.50 -12.13
CA GLN A 265 13.70 15.49 -11.08
C GLN A 265 13.29 14.90 -9.74
N ALA A 266 14.25 14.54 -8.89
CA ALA A 266 13.96 13.99 -7.57
C ALA A 266 13.37 15.06 -6.63
N ASP A 267 12.21 14.76 -6.04
CA ASP A 267 11.72 15.49 -4.85
C ASP A 267 12.53 15.05 -3.61
N TYR A 268 12.86 13.76 -3.57
CA TYR A 268 13.80 13.15 -2.63
C TYR A 268 14.29 11.79 -3.16
N ALA A 269 15.53 11.44 -2.84
CA ALA A 269 16.08 10.09 -2.95
C ALA A 269 16.99 9.89 -1.73
N VAL A 270 16.44 9.23 -0.71
CA VAL A 270 16.99 9.22 0.66
C VAL A 270 17.10 7.83 1.23
N VAL A 271 18.00 7.64 2.20
CA VAL A 271 18.11 6.45 3.03
C VAL A 271 17.61 6.79 4.42
N ARG A 272 16.63 6.03 4.91
CA ARG A 272 15.99 6.26 6.21
C ARG A 272 15.91 4.99 7.02
N ASP A 273 15.79 5.14 8.33
CA ASP A 273 15.34 4.03 9.16
C ASP A 273 13.92 3.64 8.74
N ALA A 274 13.69 2.34 8.49
CA ALA A 274 12.45 1.85 7.91
C ALA A 274 11.24 2.04 8.85
N ALA A 275 11.47 2.08 10.17
CA ALA A 275 10.42 2.16 11.15
C ALA A 275 10.00 3.61 11.45
N SER A 276 10.96 4.49 11.67
CA SER A 276 10.77 5.90 12.02
C SER A 276 10.70 6.84 10.82
N LEU A 277 11.28 6.44 9.68
CA LEU A 277 11.47 7.27 8.48
C LEU A 277 12.41 8.47 8.69
N LEU A 278 13.09 8.54 9.83
CA LEU A 278 14.07 9.57 10.16
C LEU A 278 15.45 9.21 9.58
N PRO A 279 16.38 10.18 9.48
CA PRO A 279 17.75 9.88 9.08
C PRO A 279 18.34 8.79 9.98
N PRO A 280 19.13 7.86 9.42
CA PRO A 280 19.75 6.81 10.21
C PRO A 280 20.71 7.39 11.25
N VAL A 281 20.71 6.83 12.45
CA VAL A 281 21.74 7.11 13.45
C VAL A 281 23.06 6.45 13.05
N ALA A 282 24.18 6.98 13.51
CA ALA A 282 25.50 6.39 13.25
C ALA A 282 25.54 4.94 13.75
N GLY A 283 25.98 4.01 12.88
CA GLY A 283 26.04 2.58 13.20
C GLY A 283 24.70 1.84 13.13
N ALA A 284 23.63 2.44 12.61
CA ALA A 284 22.37 1.75 12.37
C ALA A 284 22.59 0.49 11.48
N PRO A 285 22.04 -0.67 11.85
CA PRO A 285 22.16 -1.88 11.02
C PRO A 285 21.58 -1.67 9.64
N ALA A 286 22.28 -2.11 8.59
CA ALA A 286 21.83 -1.91 7.21
C ALA A 286 20.47 -2.58 6.93
N GLU A 287 20.11 -3.64 7.66
CA GLU A 287 18.82 -4.32 7.60
C GLU A 287 17.65 -3.44 8.07
N SER A 288 17.91 -2.46 8.95
CA SER A 288 16.87 -1.53 9.42
C SER A 288 16.68 -0.36 8.45
N LEU A 289 17.53 -0.23 7.44
CA LEU A 289 17.52 0.90 6.52
C LEU A 289 16.70 0.61 5.25
N ARG A 290 16.09 1.66 4.73
CA ARG A 290 15.29 1.64 3.50
C ARG A 290 15.60 2.86 2.65
N VAL A 291 15.72 2.61 1.36
CA VAL A 291 15.80 3.63 0.32
C VAL A 291 14.38 4.08 -0.02
N LEU A 292 14.13 5.39 -0.06
CA LEU A 292 12.86 6.01 -0.43
C LEU A 292 13.12 7.02 -1.55
N ILE A 293 12.40 6.89 -2.66
CA ILE A 293 12.56 7.75 -3.84
C ILE A 293 11.19 8.29 -4.25
N ALA A 294 11.11 9.60 -4.46
CA ALA A 294 10.06 10.22 -5.24
C ALA A 294 10.68 11.17 -6.27
N ALA A 295 10.27 11.03 -7.53
CA ALA A 295 10.79 11.84 -8.62
C ALA A 295 9.73 12.11 -9.69
N ARG A 296 9.87 13.24 -10.38
CA ARG A 296 9.04 13.62 -11.51
C ARG A 296 9.74 13.28 -12.83
N LEU A 297 8.98 12.67 -13.73
CA LEU A 297 9.38 12.43 -15.11
C LEU A 297 8.29 13.01 -16.02
N GLY A 298 8.62 14.08 -16.73
CA GLY A 298 7.62 14.91 -17.40
C GLY A 298 6.62 15.46 -16.37
N THR A 299 5.33 15.20 -16.58
CA THR A 299 4.27 15.59 -15.63
C THR A 299 3.95 14.53 -14.59
N THR A 300 4.54 13.34 -14.69
CA THR A 300 4.18 12.19 -13.85
C THR A 300 5.12 12.09 -12.65
N ARG A 301 4.55 12.08 -11.45
CA ARG A 301 5.30 11.85 -10.21
C ARG A 301 5.27 10.37 -9.86
N LEU A 302 6.45 9.76 -9.77
CA LEU A 302 6.66 8.36 -9.46
C LEU A 302 7.27 8.23 -8.07
N ILE A 303 6.95 7.13 -7.39
CA ILE A 303 7.56 6.78 -6.10
C ILE A 303 8.01 5.32 -6.15
N ASP A 304 9.09 5.02 -5.43
CA ASP A 304 9.56 3.66 -5.21
C ASP A 304 10.36 3.58 -3.90
N ASN A 305 10.50 2.37 -3.36
CA ASN A 305 11.33 2.11 -2.20
C ASN A 305 11.76 0.65 -2.14
N ALA A 306 12.82 0.39 -1.38
CA ALA A 306 13.18 -0.96 -0.96
C ALA A 306 14.09 -0.94 0.28
N GLY A 307 14.09 -2.04 1.03
CA GLY A 307 15.11 -2.27 2.05
C GLY A 307 16.51 -2.16 1.44
N LEU A 308 17.45 -1.56 2.19
CA LEU A 308 18.82 -1.32 1.72
C LEU A 308 19.59 -2.64 1.54
N LEU A 309 19.25 -3.67 2.30
CA LEU A 309 19.67 -5.05 2.03
C LEU A 309 18.53 -5.82 1.36
N ASP A 310 18.89 -6.80 0.53
CA ASP A 310 17.91 -7.76 0.01
C ASP A 310 17.36 -8.58 1.16
N GLY A 311 16.03 -8.55 1.33
CA GLY A 311 15.30 -9.30 2.35
C GLY A 311 15.26 -10.82 2.09
N GLY A 312 16.36 -11.41 1.64
CA GLY A 312 16.53 -12.86 1.57
C GLY A 312 16.53 -13.45 2.97
N ALA A 313 15.34 -13.78 3.47
CA ALA A 313 15.05 -14.69 4.58
C ALA A 313 16.15 -14.79 5.67
N ALA A 314 16.27 -13.76 6.52
CA ALA A 314 16.80 -13.98 7.87
C ALA A 314 15.64 -14.37 8.80
N ILE A 315 15.10 -15.58 8.62
CA ILE A 315 14.45 -16.27 9.73
C ILE A 315 15.58 -16.61 10.69
N ARG A 316 15.87 -15.70 11.64
CA ARG A 316 16.69 -16.03 12.80
C ARG A 316 15.85 -16.97 13.67
N GLY A 317 16.00 -18.27 13.44
CA GLY A 317 15.59 -19.28 14.39
C GLY A 317 16.29 -19.00 15.72
N GLY A 318 15.49 -18.89 16.79
CA GLY A 318 15.99 -18.83 18.14
C GLY A 318 16.78 -20.11 18.44
N GLY A 319 18.10 -20.00 18.47
CA GLY A 319 18.97 -20.98 19.10
C GLY A 319 18.92 -20.76 20.60
N GLY A 320 18.11 -21.56 21.29
CA GLY A 320 18.30 -21.81 22.72
C GLY A 320 19.61 -22.57 22.92
N GLY A 321 20.41 -22.13 23.88
CA GLY A 321 21.66 -22.75 24.27
C GLY A 321 22.32 -21.95 25.38
N GLY A 322 22.03 -22.33 26.62
CA GLY A 322 22.49 -21.73 27.87
C GLY A 322 21.54 -22.06 29.00
#